data_AF-A0A955F7S6-F1
#
_entry.id   AF-A0A955F7S6-F1
#
_cell.length_a   1.000
_cell.length_b   1.000
_cell.length_c   1.000
_cell.angle_alpha   90.00
_cell.angle_beta   90.00
_cell.angle_gamma   90.00
#
_symmetry.space_group_name_H-M   'P 1'
#
loop_
_entity.id
_entity.type
_entity.pdbx_description
1 polymer ?
#
loop_
_entity_poly.entity_id
_entity_poly.type
_entity_poly.pdbx_seq_one_letter_code
_entity_poly.pdbx_strand_id
1 'polypeptide(L)' 'YSNTKGVILETAHPAKFLDEVESILNEKIEVPERLAILAEREKRAIHLSNDFNGFKKWLMDNLA' A
#
# COMPACT_ATOMS: atom_id res chain seq x y z
N TYR A 1 38.30 1.28 -1.81
CA TYR A 1 37.04 1.76 -2.39
C TYR A 1 36.66 3.14 -1.84
N SER A 2 37.53 4.13 -1.94
CA SER A 2 37.35 5.44 -1.27
C SER A 2 36.62 6.49 -2.10
N ASN A 3 36.06 6.14 -3.28
CA ASN A 3 35.44 7.13 -4.18
C ASN A 3 34.23 6.60 -4.97
N THR A 4 33.49 5.64 -4.40
CA THR A 4 32.29 5.06 -5.03
C THR A 4 31.04 5.66 -4.39
N LYS A 5 30.08 6.09 -5.22
CA LYS A 5 28.76 6.56 -4.77
C LYS A 5 27.73 5.43 -4.89
N GLY A 6 26.99 5.20 -3.81
CA GLY A 6 25.83 4.30 -3.80
C GLY A 6 24.54 5.09 -3.94
N VAL A 7 23.59 4.57 -4.70
CA VAL A 7 22.22 5.10 -4.78
C VAL A 7 21.27 3.99 -4.34
N ILE A 8 20.42 4.31 -3.37
CA ILE A 8 19.37 3.41 -2.88
C ILE A 8 18.03 4.07 -3.22
N LEU A 9 17.18 3.33 -3.92
CA LEU A 9 15.85 3.81 -4.29
C LEU A 9 14.85 3.37 -3.21
N GLU A 10 14.25 4.36 -2.56
CA GLU A 10 13.11 4.14 -1.69
C GLU A 10 11.87 3.84 -2.56
N THR A 11 11.43 2.59 -2.57
CA THR A 11 10.30 2.13 -3.41
C THR A 11 8.93 2.52 -2.84
N ALA A 12 8.88 2.92 -1.57
CA ALA A 12 7.66 3.24 -0.85
C ALA A 12 7.95 4.13 0.37
N HIS A 13 7.04 5.07 0.65
CA HIS A 13 7.08 5.90 1.85
C HIS A 13 6.81 5.05 3.12
N PRO A 14 7.45 5.32 4.28
CA PRO A 14 7.34 4.52 5.50
C PRO A 14 5.91 4.39 6.02
N ALA A 15 5.08 5.42 5.85
CA ALA A 15 3.66 5.41 6.23
C ALA A 15 2.83 4.28 5.60
N LYS A 16 3.33 3.56 4.57
CA LYS A 16 2.68 2.34 4.05
C LYS A 16 2.85 1.11 4.96
N PHE A 17 3.80 1.14 5.88
CA PHE A 17 4.19 0.05 6.79
C PHE A 17 4.34 0.60 8.22
N LEU A 18 3.40 1.46 8.64
CA LEU A 18 3.53 2.29 9.83
C LEU A 18 3.80 1.46 11.08
N ASP A 19 3.04 0.39 11.29
CA ASP A 19 3.14 -0.47 12.48
C ASP A 19 4.54 -1.10 12.61
N GLU A 20 5.08 -1.63 11.51
CA GLU A 20 6.41 -2.23 11.50
C GLU A 20 7.51 -1.19 11.70
N VAL A 21 7.42 -0.04 11.02
CA VAL A 21 8.47 0.98 11.09
C VAL A 21 8.50 1.63 12.48
N GLU A 22 7.36 1.96 13.06
CA GLU A 22 7.29 2.49 14.43
C GLU A 22 7.81 1.48 15.46
N SER A 23 7.52 0.18 15.28
CA SER A 23 8.06 -0.87 16.15
C SER A 23 9.58 -1.01 16.05
N ILE A 24 10.16 -0.85 14.86
CA ILE A 24 11.62 -0.98 14.65
C ILE A 24 12.36 0.23 15.21
N LEU A 25 11.82 1.44 15.00
CA LEU A 25 12.45 2.68 15.41
C LEU A 25 12.11 3.09 16.86
N ASN A 26 11.08 2.45 17.45
CA ASN A 26 10.54 2.79 18.77
C ASN A 26 10.15 4.27 18.88
N GLU A 27 9.63 4.83 17.79
CA GLU A 27 9.19 6.22 17.66
C GLU A 27 7.91 6.29 16.81
N LYS A 28 7.16 7.39 16.96
CA LYS A 28 5.99 7.67 16.14
C LYS A 28 6.39 8.38 14.85
N ILE A 29 5.84 7.92 13.72
CA ILE A 29 6.10 8.53 12.42
C ILE A 29 4.93 9.42 12.02
N GLU A 30 5.25 10.64 11.60
CA GLU A 30 4.26 11.55 11.04
C GLU A 30 3.73 11.01 9.71
N VAL A 31 2.41 10.81 9.65
CA VAL A 31 1.74 10.42 8.41
C VAL A 31 1.37 11.68 7.64
N PRO A 32 1.83 11.84 6.38
CA PRO A 32 1.46 12.98 5.55
C PRO A 32 -0.07 13.10 5.43
N GLU A 33 -0.60 14.33 5.53
CA GLU A 33 -2.04 14.61 5.49
C GLU A 33 -2.75 13.95 4.29
N ARG A 34 -2.13 14.00 3.11
CA ARG A 34 -2.64 13.37 1.87
C ARG A 34 -2.86 11.85 1.99
N LEU A 35 -2.13 11.17 2.88
CA LEU A 35 -2.29 9.75 3.17
C LEU A 35 -3.27 9.53 4.33
N ALA A 36 -3.24 10.39 5.34
CA ALA A 36 -4.16 10.34 6.48
C ALA A 36 -5.63 10.43 6.04
N ILE A 37 -5.95 11.30 5.07
CA ILE A 37 -7.32 11.43 4.52
C ILE A 37 -7.86 10.13 3.87
N LEU A 38 -6.99 9.18 3.53
CA LEU A 38 -7.40 7.89 2.96
C LEU A 38 -7.82 6.90 4.04
N ALA A 39 -7.30 7.03 5.27
CA ALA A 39 -7.63 6.14 6.38
C ALA A 39 -9.09 6.26 6.81
N GLU A 40 -9.70 7.44 6.62
CA GLU A 40 -11.09 7.72 6.95
C GLU A 40 -12.08 7.31 5.85
N ARG A 41 -11.59 6.91 4.67
CA ARG A 41 -12.48 6.54 3.56
C ARG A 41 -13.09 5.17 3.79
N GLU A 42 -14.37 5.04 3.46
CA GLU A 42 -15.05 3.76 3.43
C GLU A 42 -14.35 2.81 2.46
N LYS A 43 -13.92 1.65 2.97
CA LYS A 43 -13.32 0.60 2.15
C LYS A 43 -14.40 0.00 1.24
N ARG A 44 -14.24 0.19 -0.07
CA ARG A 44 -15.05 -0.46 -1.10
C ARG A 44 -14.24 -1.52 -1.81
N ALA A 45 -14.44 -2.77 -1.41
CA ALA A 45 -13.81 -3.94 -2.01
C ALA A 45 -14.82 -5.09 -2.08
N ILE A 46 -14.86 -5.78 -3.21
CA ILE A 46 -15.69 -6.98 -3.40
C ILE A 46 -14.79 -8.19 -3.28
N HIS A 47 -15.18 -9.13 -2.41
CA HIS A 47 -14.46 -10.39 -2.29
C HIS A 47 -14.81 -11.29 -3.47
N LEU A 48 -13.78 -11.84 -4.14
CA LEU A 48 -13.91 -12.80 -5.22
C LEU A 48 -13.05 -14.03 -4.91
N SER A 49 -13.53 -15.21 -5.28
CA SER A 49 -12.76 -16.45 -5.21
C SER A 49 -11.55 -16.40 -6.16
N ASN A 50 -10.57 -17.28 -5.95
CA ASN A 50 -9.42 -17.44 -6.85
C ASN A 50 -9.74 -18.15 -8.18
N ASP A 51 -11.01 -18.38 -8.49
CA ASP A 51 -11.46 -18.96 -9.76
C ASP A 51 -11.49 -17.93 -10.89
N PHE A 52 -10.82 -18.26 -12.00
CA PHE A 52 -10.73 -17.39 -13.17
C PHE A 52 -12.09 -17.17 -13.83
N ASN A 53 -12.92 -18.22 -13.95
CA ASN A 53 -14.19 -18.10 -14.66
C ASN A 53 -15.17 -17.20 -13.89
N GLY A 54 -15.20 -17.33 -12.56
CA GLY A 54 -15.94 -16.45 -11.65
C GLY A 54 -15.48 -15.00 -11.76
N PHE A 55 -14.16 -14.76 -11.76
CA PHE A 55 -13.61 -13.42 -11.94
C PHE A 55 -13.99 -12.81 -13.30
N LYS A 56 -13.80 -13.56 -14.39
CA LYS A 56 -14.15 -13.12 -15.75
C LYS A 56 -15.64 -12.77 -15.85
N LYS A 57 -16.51 -13.62 -15.31
CA LYS A 57 -17.96 -13.37 -15.31
C LYS A 57 -18.28 -12.09 -14.53
N TRP A 58 -17.73 -11.94 -13.33
CA TRP A 58 -17.95 -10.73 -12.51
C TRP A 58 -17.55 -9.45 -13.26
N LEU A 59 -16.40 -9.46 -13.96
CA LEU A 59 -15.98 -8.32 -14.78
C LEU A 59 -16.99 -8.00 -15.89
N MET A 60 -17.40 -9.01 -16.66
CA MET A 60 -18.34 -8.81 -17.79
C MET A 60 -19.71 -8.30 -17.32
N ASP A 61 -20.14 -8.70 -16.13
CA ASP A 61 -21.45 -8.33 -15.58
C ASP A 61 -21.45 -6.93 -14.93
N ASN A 62 -20.30 -6.38 -14.52
CA ASN A 62 -20.23 -5.18 -13.66
C ASN A 62 -19.38 -4.02 -14.21
N LEU A 63 -18.65 -4.21 -15.32
CA LEU A 63 -17.80 -3.17 -15.95
C LEU A 63 -18.27 -2.72 -17.34
N ALA A 64 -19.47 -3.15 -17.77
CA ALA A 64 -20.12 -2.67 -19.00
C ALA A 64 -20.87 -1.36 -18.78
#